data_AF-A0A963TP44-F1
#
_entry.id   AF-A0A963TP44-F1
#
_cell.length_a   1.000
_cell.length_b   1.000
_cell.length_c   1.000
_cell.angle_alpha   90.00
_cell.angle_beta   90.00
_cell.angle_gamma   90.00
#
_symmetry.space_group_name_H-M   'P 1'
#
loop_
_entity.id
_entity.type
_entity.pdbx_description
1 polymer ?
#
loop_
_entity_poly.entity_id
_entity_poly.type
_entity_poly.pdbx_seq_one_letter_code
_entity_poly.pdbx_strand_id
1 'polypeptide(L)'
;ADLGIETRISVGIGRWTSLGSHDLSDASGTAFAVSGHHLDDMPRHRRLVIAGGRADESDGVSDRDWQAAVFDLAEWISARWSQPQAEAMSLALRFEAQTHEQLADRLGITRQAMQSRLTGAGHRAFENALAVFEQKDWALPT
;
A
#
# COMPACT_ATOMS: atom_id res chain seq x y z
N ALA A 1 16.55 9.87 -15.34
CA ALA A 1 16.95 10.81 -14.28
C ALA A 1 15.94 10.65 -13.15
N ASP A 2 16.40 10.45 -11.92
CA ASP A 2 15.53 10.52 -10.75
C ASP A 2 14.99 11.95 -10.65
N LEU A 3 13.68 12.11 -10.66
CA LEU A 3 13.04 13.42 -10.62
C LEU A 3 13.17 14.08 -9.24
N GLY A 4 13.68 13.35 -8.23
CA GLY A 4 13.78 13.83 -6.85
C GLY A 4 12.42 14.09 -6.21
N ILE A 5 11.34 13.57 -6.80
CA ILE A 5 9.98 13.71 -6.30
C ILE A 5 9.81 12.66 -5.20
N GLU A 6 9.89 13.11 -3.96
CA GLU A 6 9.56 12.30 -2.80
C GLU A 6 8.05 12.33 -2.56
N THR A 7 7.42 11.16 -2.61
CA THR A 7 5.99 11.01 -2.37
C THR A 7 5.74 10.52 -0.95
N ARG A 8 4.84 11.19 -0.23
CA ARG A 8 4.35 10.79 1.08
C ARG A 8 2.90 10.36 0.95
N ILE A 9 2.54 9.22 1.54
CA ILE A 9 1.24 8.57 1.39
C ILE A 9 0.66 8.31 2.77
N SER A 10 -0.56 8.79 3.00
CA SER A 10 -1.37 8.50 4.19
C SER A 10 -2.66 7.81 3.77
N VAL A 11 -2.91 6.63 4.32
CA VAL A 11 -4.12 5.84 4.04
C VAL A 11 -5.08 5.95 5.22
N GLY A 12 -6.31 6.38 4.96
CA GLY A 12 -7.38 6.48 5.95
C GLY A 12 -8.41 5.36 5.78
N ILE A 13 -8.68 4.60 6.84
CA ILE A 13 -9.71 3.57 6.87
C ILE A 13 -10.95 4.10 7.60
N GLY A 14 -12.08 4.13 6.90
CA GLY A 14 -13.35 4.61 7.45
C GLY A 14 -14.48 4.58 6.41
N ARG A 15 -15.63 5.14 6.77
CA ARG A 15 -16.74 5.34 5.82
C ARG A 15 -16.42 6.50 4.89
N TRP A 16 -16.67 6.31 3.61
CA TRP A 16 -16.75 7.40 2.65
C TRP A 16 -18.23 7.80 2.45
N THR A 17 -18.47 9.08 2.20
CA THR A 17 -19.80 9.66 1.89
C THR A 17 -19.89 10.11 0.43
N SER A 18 -18.78 10.54 -0.16
CA SER A 18 -18.64 10.83 -1.58
C SER A 18 -17.21 10.50 -2.01
N LEU A 19 -17.02 9.90 -3.18
CA LEU A 19 -15.70 9.70 -3.77
C LEU A 19 -15.19 10.92 -4.55
N GLY A 20 -15.95 12.02 -4.53
CA GLY A 20 -15.71 13.17 -5.38
C GLY A 20 -16.30 12.98 -6.77
N SER A 21 -16.34 14.07 -7.54
CA SER A 21 -16.87 14.10 -8.89
C SER A 21 -15.78 14.27 -9.95
N HIS A 22 -14.65 14.90 -9.59
CA HIS A 22 -13.55 15.15 -10.49
C HIS A 22 -12.19 14.73 -9.91
N ASP A 23 -11.90 15.08 -8.67
CA ASP A 23 -10.64 14.76 -8.01
C ASP A 23 -10.84 14.45 -6.51
N LEU A 24 -9.76 14.29 -5.76
CA LEU A 24 -9.86 13.97 -4.33
C LEU A 24 -10.26 15.18 -3.47
N SER A 25 -10.28 16.40 -4.01
CA SER A 25 -10.57 17.62 -3.24
C SER A 25 -12.05 17.76 -2.87
N ASP A 26 -12.95 17.12 -3.61
CA ASP A 26 -14.39 17.07 -3.33
C ASP A 26 -14.86 15.71 -2.79
N ALA A 27 -13.92 14.80 -2.47
CA ALA A 27 -14.20 13.57 -1.76
C ALA A 27 -14.47 13.82 -0.27
N SER A 28 -15.36 13.03 0.34
CA SER A 28 -15.78 13.25 1.73
C SER A 28 -16.06 11.95 2.47
N GLY A 29 -15.96 12.02 3.81
CA GLY A 29 -16.19 10.92 4.74
C GLY A 29 -15.03 10.76 5.73
N THR A 30 -15.22 9.88 6.72
CA THR A 30 -14.21 9.67 7.77
C THR A 30 -12.91 9.11 7.22
N ALA A 31 -12.95 8.27 6.17
CA ALA A 31 -11.74 7.78 5.51
C ALA A 31 -10.86 8.93 4.98
N PHE A 32 -11.45 9.88 4.25
CA PHE A 32 -10.72 11.01 3.67
C PHE A 32 -10.22 12.00 4.73
N ALA A 33 -11.06 12.32 5.73
CA ALA A 33 -10.66 13.20 6.82
C ALA A 33 -9.51 12.62 7.66
N VAL A 34 -9.56 11.32 7.98
CA VAL A 34 -8.49 10.62 8.72
C VAL A 34 -7.20 10.58 7.88
N SER A 35 -7.29 10.25 6.59
CA SER A 35 -6.13 10.25 5.69
C SER A 35 -5.46 11.63 5.65
N GLY A 36 -6.25 12.71 5.48
CA GLY A 36 -5.75 14.08 5.40
C GLY A 36 -5.06 14.55 6.68
N HIS A 37 -5.75 14.48 7.83
CA HIS A 37 -5.15 14.87 9.11
C HIS A 37 -3.88 14.08 9.41
N HIS A 38 -3.89 12.77 9.14
CA HIS A 38 -2.71 11.95 9.39
C HIS A 38 -1.57 12.22 8.41
N LEU A 39 -1.85 12.73 7.21
CA LEU A 39 -0.81 13.22 6.28
C LEU A 39 -0.17 14.51 6.79
N ASP A 40 -0.99 15.43 7.30
CA ASP A 40 -0.54 16.70 7.89
C ASP A 40 0.34 16.46 9.13
N ASP A 41 -0.05 15.50 9.97
CA ASP A 41 0.66 15.13 11.21
C ASP A 41 1.81 14.15 10.98
N MET A 42 1.94 13.56 9.78
CA MET A 42 2.93 12.52 9.51
C MET A 42 4.36 13.07 9.74
N PRO A 43 5.20 12.35 10.51
CA PRO A 43 6.59 12.74 10.69
C PRO A 43 7.34 12.83 9.35
N ARG A 44 8.23 13.82 9.20
CA ARG A 44 8.95 14.06 7.94
C ARG A 44 9.81 12.89 7.44
N HIS A 45 10.21 11.98 8.33
CA HIS A 45 11.02 10.82 7.99
C HIS A 45 10.19 9.61 7.55
N ARG A 46 8.85 9.70 7.62
CA ARG A 46 7.92 8.65 7.20
C ARG A 46 7.41 8.96 5.80
N ARG A 47 7.26 7.92 4.99
CA ARG A 47 6.73 8.01 3.62
C ARG A 47 5.40 7.30 3.46
N LEU A 48 5.10 6.32 4.30
CA LEU A 48 3.90 5.51 4.18
C LEU A 48 3.31 5.27 5.57
N VAL A 49 2.06 5.68 5.77
CA VAL A 49 1.34 5.49 7.03
C VAL A 49 -0.11 5.10 6.75
N ILE A 50 -0.72 4.43 7.73
CA ILE A 50 -2.15 4.10 7.74
C ILE A 50 -2.76 4.55 9.06
N ALA A 51 -3.98 5.06 8.99
CA ALA A 51 -4.78 5.46 10.14
C ALA A 51 -6.25 5.08 9.94
N GLY A 52 -6.98 4.92 11.03
CA GLY A 52 -8.37 4.42 11.00
C GLY A 52 -8.47 2.94 11.35
N GLY A 53 -9.69 2.39 11.35
CA GLY A 53 -10.00 1.03 11.86
C GLY A 53 -10.59 1.04 13.28
N ARG A 54 -11.07 -0.11 13.78
CA ARG A 54 -11.65 -0.23 15.14
C ARG A 54 -10.60 0.13 16.19
N ALA A 55 -10.95 1.03 17.10
CA ALA A 55 -10.32 1.10 18.42
C ALA A 55 -11.38 0.60 19.40
N ASP A 56 -11.59 -0.72 19.47
CA ASP A 56 -12.22 -1.24 20.68
C ASP A 56 -11.12 -1.39 21.71
N GLU A 57 -11.27 -0.60 22.78
CA GLU A 57 -10.43 -0.61 23.96
C GLU A 57 -10.62 -1.95 24.68
N SER A 58 -9.84 -2.96 24.30
CA SER A 58 -9.73 -4.19 25.06
C SER A 58 -8.32 -4.77 24.90
N ASP A 59 -7.47 -4.47 25.89
CA ASP A 59 -6.21 -5.14 26.28
C ASP A 59 -5.59 -6.12 25.26
N GLY A 60 -5.22 -5.62 24.07
CA GLY A 60 -4.61 -6.39 22.98
C GLY A 60 -4.15 -5.51 21.82
N VAL A 61 -3.44 -6.11 20.85
CA VAL A 61 -3.07 -5.47 19.58
C VAL A 61 -4.36 -5.13 18.85
N SER A 62 -4.67 -3.85 18.72
CA SER A 62 -5.86 -3.38 18.01
C SER A 62 -5.74 -3.69 16.52
N ASP A 63 -6.86 -3.70 15.80
CA ASP A 63 -6.86 -3.84 14.34
C ASP A 63 -5.98 -2.80 13.63
N ARG A 64 -5.71 -1.67 14.28
CA ARG A 64 -4.83 -0.62 13.76
C ARG A 64 -3.35 -0.98 13.86
N ASP A 65 -2.97 -1.72 14.90
CA ASP A 65 -1.58 -1.92 15.27
C ASP A 65 -0.86 -2.86 14.28
N TRP A 66 -1.54 -3.93 13.85
CA TRP A 66 -0.96 -4.83 12.85
C TRP A 66 -0.91 -4.18 11.46
N GLN A 67 -1.91 -3.34 11.12
CA GLN A 67 -1.92 -2.61 9.84
C GLN A 67 -0.75 -1.63 9.76
N ALA A 68 -0.55 -0.85 10.83
CA ALA A 68 0.58 0.06 10.94
C ALA A 68 1.92 -0.70 10.84
N ALA A 69 2.06 -1.83 11.53
CA ALA A 69 3.26 -2.66 11.45
C ALA A 69 3.51 -3.21 10.03
N VAL A 70 2.47 -3.61 9.29
CA VAL A 70 2.61 -4.02 7.89
C VAL A 70 3.04 -2.86 7.00
N PHE A 71 2.47 -1.67 7.20
CA PHE A 71 2.85 -0.45 6.45
C PHE A 71 4.30 -0.06 6.73
N ASP A 72 4.77 -0.17 7.98
CA ASP A 72 6.16 0.05 8.36
C ASP A 72 7.12 -0.90 7.63
N LEU A 73 6.77 -2.18 7.58
CA LEU A 73 7.55 -3.18 6.85
C LEU A 73 7.53 -2.92 5.34
N ALA A 74 6.37 -2.58 4.78
CA ALA A 74 6.23 -2.23 3.36
C ALA A 74 7.08 -1.00 3.00
N GLU A 75 7.07 0.04 3.83
CA GLU A 75 7.93 1.22 3.67
C GLU A 75 9.40 0.82 3.70
N TRP A 76 9.81 0.03 4.70
CA TRP A 76 11.20 -0.39 4.85
C TRP A 76 11.68 -1.25 3.67
N ILE A 77 10.87 -2.19 3.19
CA ILE A 77 11.23 -3.03 2.05
C ILE A 77 11.31 -2.19 0.76
N SER A 78 10.27 -1.39 0.49
CA SER A 78 10.17 -0.62 -0.76
C SER A 78 11.22 0.50 -0.87
N ALA A 79 11.63 1.09 0.26
CA ALA A 79 12.70 2.09 0.28
C ALA A 79 14.07 1.59 -0.21
N ARG A 80 14.24 0.26 -0.33
CA ARG A 80 15.48 -0.39 -0.77
C ARG A 80 15.40 -0.98 -2.18
N TRP A 81 14.27 -0.82 -2.86
CA TRP A 81 14.14 -1.30 -4.23
C TRP A 81 15.04 -0.52 -5.18
N SER A 82 15.74 -1.25 -6.02
CA SER A 82 16.27 -0.68 -7.27
C SER A 82 15.11 -0.33 -8.21
N GLN A 83 15.32 0.60 -9.13
CA GLN A 83 14.31 0.94 -10.14
C GLN A 83 13.75 -0.31 -10.87
N PRO A 84 14.58 -1.27 -11.35
CA PRO A 84 14.07 -2.50 -11.98
C PRO A 84 13.19 -3.37 -11.08
N GLN A 85 13.43 -3.37 -9.76
CA GLN A 85 12.62 -4.09 -8.78
C GLN A 85 11.28 -3.39 -8.55
N ALA A 86 11.29 -2.06 -8.41
CA ALA A 86 10.08 -1.26 -8.26
C ALA A 86 9.15 -1.38 -9.48
N GLU A 87 9.72 -1.36 -10.70
CA GLU A 87 8.97 -1.59 -11.94
C GLU A 87 8.30 -2.98 -11.97
N ALA A 88 9.05 -4.03 -11.60
CA ALA A 88 8.52 -5.39 -11.56
C ALA A 88 7.40 -5.54 -10.51
N MET A 89 7.59 -4.99 -9.30
CA MET A 89 6.59 -4.99 -8.23
C MET A 89 5.32 -4.22 -8.63
N SER A 90 5.47 -3.05 -9.25
CA SER A 90 4.32 -2.25 -9.72
C SER A 90 3.47 -3.02 -10.72
N LEU A 91 4.09 -3.77 -11.64
CA LEU A 91 3.36 -4.61 -12.59
C LEU A 91 2.69 -5.80 -11.91
N ALA A 92 3.41 -6.52 -11.04
CA ALA A 92 2.89 -7.72 -10.40
C ALA A 92 1.70 -7.41 -9.47
N LEU A 93 1.79 -6.35 -8.67
CA LEU A 93 0.71 -5.90 -7.79
C LEU A 93 -0.48 -5.29 -8.55
N ARG A 94 -0.29 -4.78 -9.76
CA ARG A 94 -1.38 -4.20 -10.57
C ARG A 94 -2.12 -5.24 -11.41
N PHE A 95 -1.42 -6.28 -11.84
CA PHE A 95 -1.91 -7.26 -12.81
C PHE A 95 -1.81 -8.67 -12.23
N GLU A 96 -2.39 -8.88 -11.05
CA GLU A 96 -2.30 -10.13 -10.26
C GLU A 96 -2.72 -11.38 -11.04
N ALA A 97 -3.60 -11.25 -12.03
CA ALA A 97 -4.04 -12.35 -12.89
C ALA A 97 -3.04 -12.73 -14.00
N GLN A 98 -2.00 -11.92 -14.25
CA GLN A 98 -1.03 -12.16 -15.32
C GLN A 98 0.16 -13.00 -14.83
N THR A 99 0.68 -13.86 -15.70
CA THR A 99 1.85 -14.67 -15.37
C THR A 99 3.13 -13.85 -15.39
N HIS A 100 4.17 -14.31 -14.69
CA HIS A 100 5.49 -13.66 -14.73
C HIS A 100 6.10 -13.60 -16.14
N GLU A 101 5.69 -14.48 -17.05
CA GLU A 101 6.12 -14.45 -18.45
C GLU A 101 5.46 -13.27 -19.19
N GLN A 102 4.16 -13.10 -19.06
CA GLN A 102 3.44 -11.96 -19.63
C GLN A 102 3.93 -10.61 -19.07
N LEU A 103 4.26 -10.57 -17.78
CA LEU A 103 4.83 -9.37 -17.16
C LEU A 103 6.27 -9.11 -17.62
N ALA A 104 7.07 -10.17 -17.84
CA ALA A 104 8.41 -10.06 -18.40
C ALA A 104 8.39 -9.50 -19.83
N ASP A 105 7.44 -9.94 -20.65
CA ASP A 105 7.24 -9.44 -22.02
C ASP A 105 6.96 -7.93 -22.04
N ARG A 106 6.15 -7.42 -21.11
CA ARG A 106 5.88 -5.98 -20.97
C ARG A 106 7.14 -5.15 -20.69
N LEU A 107 8.10 -5.72 -19.96
CA LEU A 107 9.36 -5.07 -19.61
C LEU A 107 10.48 -5.37 -20.62
N GLY A 108 10.23 -6.22 -21.63
CA GLY A 108 11.24 -6.65 -22.58
C GLY A 108 12.39 -7.45 -21.92
N ILE A 109 12.10 -8.21 -20.87
CA ILE A 109 13.08 -9.01 -20.13
C ILE A 109 12.74 -10.50 -20.16
N THR A 110 13.65 -11.35 -19.70
CA THR A 110 13.38 -12.78 -19.55
C THR A 110 12.51 -13.06 -18.33
N ARG A 111 11.77 -14.18 -18.36
CA ARG A 111 11.01 -14.68 -17.21
C ARG A 111 11.89 -14.86 -15.95
N GLN A 112 13.13 -15.31 -16.11
CA GLN A 112 14.09 -15.46 -15.02
C GLN A 112 14.51 -14.12 -14.42
N ALA A 113 14.70 -13.10 -15.26
CA ALA A 113 15.00 -11.74 -14.79
C ALA A 113 13.81 -11.15 -14.02
N MET A 114 12.58 -11.37 -14.48
CA MET A 114 11.36 -10.98 -13.76
C MET A 114 11.29 -11.66 -12.39
N GLN A 115 11.47 -12.98 -12.34
CA GLN A 115 11.46 -13.74 -11.08
C GLN A 115 12.53 -13.24 -10.10
N SER A 116 13.74 -12.98 -10.59
CA SER A 116 14.85 -12.47 -9.78
C SER A 116 14.52 -11.08 -9.21
N ARG A 117 13.95 -10.18 -10.01
CA ARG A 117 13.51 -8.85 -9.56
C ARG A 117 12.44 -8.96 -8.47
N LEU A 118 11.39 -9.75 -8.71
CA LEU A 118 10.30 -9.95 -7.73
C LEU A 118 10.80 -10.57 -6.42
N THR A 119 11.66 -11.58 -6.52
CA THR A 119 12.22 -12.25 -5.35
C THR A 119 13.09 -11.28 -4.54
N GLY A 120 13.98 -10.53 -5.22
CA GLY A 120 14.82 -9.52 -4.58
C GLY A 120 14.04 -8.33 -4.01
N ALA A 121 12.84 -8.06 -4.55
CA ALA A 121 11.94 -7.02 -4.07
C ALA A 121 11.02 -7.48 -2.92
N GLY A 122 11.02 -8.77 -2.58
CA GLY A 122 10.18 -9.32 -1.52
C GLY A 122 8.72 -9.57 -1.91
N HIS A 123 8.42 -9.81 -3.19
CA HIS A 123 7.06 -10.00 -3.72
C HIS A 123 6.17 -10.90 -2.85
N ARG A 124 6.68 -12.08 -2.46
CA ARG A 124 5.92 -13.03 -1.63
C ARG A 124 5.50 -12.46 -0.27
N ALA A 125 6.29 -11.57 0.32
CA ALA A 125 5.92 -10.92 1.58
C ALA A 125 4.74 -9.94 1.36
N PHE A 126 4.74 -9.22 0.24
CA PHE A 126 3.61 -8.37 -0.15
C PHE A 126 2.36 -9.19 -0.46
N GLU A 127 2.46 -10.29 -1.22
CA GLU A 127 1.30 -11.16 -1.51
C GLU A 127 0.67 -11.70 -0.23
N ASN A 128 1.47 -12.18 0.71
CA ASN A 128 0.97 -12.68 1.99
C ASN A 128 0.28 -11.58 2.81
N ALA A 129 0.87 -10.37 2.85
CA ALA A 129 0.29 -9.24 3.56
C ALA A 129 -1.02 -8.79 2.90
N LEU A 130 -1.04 -8.70 1.58
CA LEU A 130 -2.22 -8.31 0.79
C LEU A 130 -3.37 -9.29 1.00
N ALA A 131 -3.10 -10.59 0.95
CA ALA A 131 -4.11 -11.63 1.20
C ALA A 131 -4.78 -11.49 2.58
N VAL A 132 -4.03 -11.08 3.61
CA VAL A 132 -4.60 -10.81 4.96
C VAL A 132 -5.44 -9.53 4.96
N PHE A 133 -4.99 -8.47 4.30
CA PHE A 133 -5.75 -7.23 4.15
C PHE A 133 -7.08 -7.44 3.41
N GLU A 134 -7.08 -8.25 2.34
CA GLU A 134 -8.26 -8.50 1.51
C GLU A 134 -9.30 -9.40 2.16
N GLN A 135 -8.86 -10.36 2.99
CA GLN A 135 -9.77 -11.25 3.74
C GLN A 135 -10.46 -10.55 4.91
N LYS A 136 -10.00 -9.37 5.29
CA LYS A 136 -10.59 -8.63 6.40
C LYS A 136 -11.94 -8.06 5.97
N ASP A 137 -12.95 -8.27 6.80
CA ASP A 137 -14.22 -7.55 6.68
C ASP A 137 -14.02 -6.10 7.15
N TRP A 138 -14.21 -5.16 6.22
CA TRP A 138 -14.09 -3.73 6.46
C TRP A 138 -15.45 -3.08 6.76
N ALA A 139 -16.56 -3.84 6.74
CA ALA A 139 -17.87 -3.32 7.08
C ALA A 139 -17.94 -2.94 8.57
N LEU A 140 -18.53 -1.76 8.84
CA LEU A 140 -18.88 -1.37 10.21
C LEU A 140 -20.18 -2.10 10.63
N PRO A 141 -20.30 -2.59 11.87
CA PRO A 141 -21.58 -3.06 12.38
C PRO A 141 -22.64 -1.96 12.26
N THR A 142 -23.85 -2.34 11.85
CA THR A 142 -25.07 -1.52 11.89
C THR A 142 -25.39 -1.03 13.28
#